data_AF-A0A960UD57-F1
#
_entry.id   AF-A0A960UD57-F1
#
_cell.length_a   1.000
_cell.length_b   1.000
_cell.length_c   1.000
_cell.angle_alpha   90.00
_cell.angle_beta   90.00
_cell.angle_gamma   90.00
#
_symmetry.space_group_name_H-M   'P 1'
#
loop_
_entity.id
_entity.type
_entity.pdbx_description
1 polymer ?
#
loop_
_entity_poly.entity_id
_entity_poly.type
_entity_poly.pdbx_seq_one_letter_code
_entity_poly.pdbx_strand_id
1 'polypeptide(L)' 'MEINYKPDPYILALRKMTPEQRVMKMFELTDMTRYLLKRGLEIQFPEKSKEEIHEMYLQRLMECHNSNY' A
#
# COMPACT_ATOMS: atom_id res chain seq x y z
N MET A 1 10.40 -7.26 35.50
CA MET A 1 9.67 -6.16 34.81
C MET A 1 8.84 -6.85 33.74
N GLU A 2 7.57 -7.15 34.03
CA GLU A 2 6.68 -7.77 33.04
C GLU A 2 6.30 -6.72 32.00
N ILE A 3 6.76 -6.89 30.76
CA ILE A 3 6.33 -6.03 29.66
C ILE A 3 4.90 -6.45 29.35
N ASN A 4 3.93 -5.64 29.75
CA ASN A 4 2.54 -5.78 29.34
C ASN A 4 2.42 -5.36 27.86
N TYR A 5 2.87 -6.24 26.97
CA TYR A 5 2.80 -6.04 25.53
C TYR A 5 1.38 -6.34 25.06
N LYS A 6 0.56 -5.29 24.89
CA LYS A 6 -0.72 -5.41 24.22
C LYS A 6 -0.45 -5.57 22.72
N PRO A 7 -0.82 -6.70 22.09
CA PRO A 7 -0.56 -6.88 20.67
C PRO A 7 -1.36 -5.83 19.88
N ASP A 8 -0.71 -5.25 18.87
CA ASP A 8 -1.35 -4.33 17.94
C ASP A 8 -2.62 -4.99 17.35
N PRO A 9 -3.81 -4.36 17.45
CA PRO A 9 -5.04 -4.85 16.86
C PRO A 9 -4.91 -5.25 15.38
N TYR A 10 -4.06 -4.56 14.63
CA TYR A 10 -3.73 -4.91 13.24
C TYR A 10 -3.10 -6.30 13.13
N ILE A 11 -2.10 -6.58 13.95
CA ILE A 11 -1.43 -7.89 13.99
C ILE A 11 -2.40 -8.98 14.44
N LEU A 12 -3.29 -8.69 15.38
CA LEU A 12 -4.33 -9.63 15.80
C LEU A 12 -5.32 -9.95 14.68
N ALA A 13 -5.72 -8.94 13.89
CA ALA A 13 -6.60 -9.15 12.74
C ALA A 13 -5.94 -10.02 11.67
N LEU A 14 -4.67 -9.76 11.33
CA LEU A 14 -3.92 -10.57 10.36
C LEU A 14 -3.73 -12.02 10.80
N ARG A 15 -3.52 -12.26 12.10
CA ARG A 15 -3.37 -13.62 12.66
C ARG A 15 -4.66 -14.44 12.61
N LYS A 16 -5.82 -13.79 12.57
CA LYS A 16 -7.12 -14.45 12.45
C LYS A 16 -7.49 -14.82 11.02
N MET A 17 -6.78 -14.29 10.02
CA MET A 17 -7.02 -14.61 8.61
C MET A 17 -6.44 -15.97 8.23
N THR A 18 -7.17 -16.74 7.44
CA THR A 18 -6.62 -17.90 6.72
C THR A 18 -5.60 -17.45 5.67
N PRO A 19 -4.74 -18.35 5.15
CA PRO A 19 -3.83 -18.03 4.05
C PRO A 19 -4.55 -17.40 2.83
N GLU A 20 -5.71 -17.93 2.44
CA GLU A 20 -6.50 -17.45 1.32
C GLU A 20 -7.04 -16.04 1.56
N GLN A 21 -7.57 -15.79 2.77
CA GLN A 21 -8.03 -14.46 3.17
C GLN A 21 -6.89 -13.45 3.18
N ARG A 22 -5.70 -13.86 3.58
CA ARG A 22 -4.52 -12.99 3.59
C ARG A 22 -4.08 -12.62 2.17
N VAL A 23 -4.09 -13.58 1.25
CA VAL A 23 -3.80 -13.33 -0.18
C VAL A 23 -4.84 -12.38 -0.78
N MET A 24 -6.13 -12.62 -0.53
CA MET A 24 -7.20 -11.72 -0.99
C MET A 24 -7.04 -10.31 -0.43
N LYS A 25 -6.69 -10.19 0.86
CA LYS A 25 -6.45 -8.88 1.49
C LYS A 25 -5.23 -8.19 0.89
N MET A 26 -4.19 -8.92 0.52
CA MET A 26 -3.01 -8.36 -0.18
C MET A 26 -3.42 -7.72 -1.51
N PHE A 27 -4.23 -8.40 -2.32
CA PHE A 27 -4.73 -7.84 -3.58
C PHE A 27 -5.56 -6.58 -3.34
N GLU A 28 -6.52 -6.63 -2.42
CA GLU A 28 -7.37 -5.48 -2.07
C GLU A 28 -6.54 -4.27 -1.62
N LEU A 29 -5.56 -4.46 -0.74
CA LEU A 29 -4.70 -3.38 -0.27
C LEU A 29 -3.80 -2.84 -1.39
N THR A 30 -3.31 -3.72 -2.26
CA THR A 30 -2.50 -3.31 -3.42
C THR A 30 -3.30 -2.41 -4.36
N ASP A 31 -4.55 -2.79 -4.66
CA ASP A 31 -5.41 -2.01 -5.54
C ASP A 31 -5.80 -0.66 -4.91
N MET A 32 -6.17 -0.67 -3.63
CA MET A 32 -6.52 0.55 -2.90
C MET A 32 -5.34 1.53 -2.84
N THR A 33 -4.15 1.05 -2.52
CA THR A 33 -2.96 1.90 -2.42
C THR A 33 -2.53 2.48 -3.76
N ARG A 34 -2.59 1.70 -4.84
CA ARG A 34 -2.31 2.18 -6.21
C ARG A 34 -3.31 3.25 -6.65
N TYR A 35 -4.59 3.04 -6.37
CA TYR A 35 -5.64 4.03 -6.65
C TYR A 35 -5.37 5.33 -5.89
N LEU A 36 -5.13 5.25 -4.58
CA LEU A 36 -4.87 6.41 -3.74
C LEU A 36 -3.60 7.16 -4.16
N LEU A 37 -2.53 6.44 -4.52
CA LEU A 37 -1.30 7.05 -5.03
C LEU A 37 -1.58 7.88 -6.29
N LYS A 38 -2.25 7.29 -7.28
CA LYS A 38 -2.57 7.99 -8.54
C LYS A 38 -3.46 9.22 -8.28
N ARG A 39 -4.52 9.06 -7.48
CA ARG A 39 -5.42 10.18 -7.14
C ARG A 39 -4.71 11.28 -6.35
N GLY A 40 -3.81 10.90 -5.45
CA GLY A 40 -2.99 11.86 -4.69
C GLY A 40 -2.10 12.69 -5.60
N LEU A 41 -1.45 12.07 -6.60
CA LEU A 41 -0.63 12.78 -7.58
C LEU A 41 -1.48 13.78 -8.41
N GLU A 42 -2.65 13.35 -8.88
CA GLU A 42 -3.57 14.23 -9.64
C GLU A 42 -4.04 15.45 -8.82
N ILE A 43 -4.25 15.29 -7.51
CA ILE A 43 -4.65 16.39 -6.62
C ILE A 43 -3.47 17.30 -6.30
N GLN A 44 -2.28 16.73 -6.10
CA GLN A 44 -1.09 17.46 -5.68
C GLN A 44 -0.47 18.29 -6.81
N PHE A 45 -0.61 17.83 -8.06
CA PHE A 45 -0.01 18.45 -9.25
C PHE A 45 -1.06 18.71 -10.34
N PRO A 46 -2.05 19.60 -10.09
CA PRO A 46 -3.15 19.86 -11.02
C PRO A 46 -2.69 20.49 -12.35
N GLU A 47 -1.49 21.07 -12.40
CA GLU A 47 -0.90 21.70 -13.58
C GLU A 47 -0.26 20.71 -14.56
N LYS A 48 -0.02 19.47 -14.12
CA LYS A 48 0.67 18.46 -14.91
C LYS A 48 -0.27 17.73 -15.87
N SER A 49 0.28 17.30 -17.00
CA SER A 49 -0.47 16.44 -17.93
C SER A 49 -0.70 15.05 -17.33
N LYS A 50 -1.64 14.30 -17.90
CA LYS A 50 -1.91 12.92 -17.47
C LYS A 50 -0.68 12.01 -17.66
N GLU A 51 0.10 12.28 -18.69
CA GLU A 51 1.32 11.55 -19.02
C GLU A 51 2.41 11.82 -17.97
N GLU A 52 2.62 13.08 -17.59
CA GLU A 52 3.55 13.43 -16.51
C GLU A 52 3.14 12.79 -15.18
N ILE A 53 1.85 12.81 -14.84
CA ILE A 53 1.33 12.15 -13.64
C ILE A 53 1.54 10.64 -13.70
N HIS A 54 1.37 10.04 -14.87
CA HIS A 54 1.59 8.61 -15.06
C HIS A 54 3.06 8.22 -14.88
N GLU A 55 3.99 8.99 -15.45
CA GLU A 55 5.43 8.82 -15.25
C GLU A 55 5.80 8.89 -13.75
N MET A 56 5.29 9.90 -13.05
CA MET A 56 5.50 10.03 -11.60
C MET A 56 4.94 8.83 -10.83
N TYR A 57 3.76 8.34 -11.20
CA TYR A 57 3.17 7.13 -10.61
C TYR A 57 4.06 5.91 -10.79
N LEU A 58 4.59 5.68 -12.00
CA LEU A 58 5.49 4.57 -12.29
C LEU A 58 6.80 4.68 -11.51
N GLN A 59 7.39 5.88 -11.43
CA GLN A 59 8.59 6.13 -10.64
C GLN A 59 8.39 5.77 -9.16
N ARG A 60 7.27 6.18 -8.57
CA ARG A 60 6.92 5.84 -7.18
C ARG A 60 6.72 4.34 -6.97
N LEU A 61 6.11 3.63 -7.93
CA LEU A 61 5.99 2.18 -7.84
C LEU A 61 7.34 1.46 -7.85
N MET A 62 8.29 1.95 -8.65
CA MET A 62 9.65 1.38 -8.68
C MET A 62 10.37 1.56 -7.33
N GLU A 63 10.20 2.70 -6.66
CA GLU A 63 10.76 2.94 -5.31
C GLU A 63 10.18 1.96 -4.27
N CYS A 64 8.92 1.56 -4.42
CA CYS A 64 8.25 0.63 -3.51
C CYS A 64 8.54 -0.85 -3.80
N HIS A 65 9.22 -1.18 -4.90
CA HIS A 65 9.55 -2.55 -5.23
C HIS A 65 10.65 -3.05 -4.27
N ASN A 66 10.28 -3.93 -3.33
CA ASN A 66 11.25 -4.59 -2.48
C ASN A 66 12.02 -5.63 -3.30
N SER A 67 13.16 -5.22 -3.86
CA SER A 67 14.02 -6.04 -4.73
C SER A 67 14.88 -7.06 -3.95
N ASN A 68 14.60 -7.30 -2.67
CA ASN A 68 15.31 -8.27 -1.83
C ASN A 68 14.82 -9.72 -2.04
N TYR A 69 14.73 -10.16 -3.31
CA TYR A 69 14.44 -11.56 -3.66
C TYR A 69 15.72 -12.38 -3.82
#